data_AF-A0A486XST2-F1
#
_entry.id   AF-A0A486XST2-F1
#
_cell.length_a   1.000
_cell.length_b   1.000
_cell.length_c   1.000
_cell.angle_alpha   90.00
_cell.angle_beta   90.00
_cell.angle_gamma   90.00
#
_symmetry.space_group_name_H-M   'P 1'
#
loop_
_entity.id
_entity.type
_entity.pdbx_description
1 polymer ?
#
loop_
_entity_poly.entity_id
_entity_poly.type
_entity_poly.pdbx_seq_one_letter_code
_entity_poly.pdbx_strand_id
1 'polypeptide(L)'
;MNEQQLDDAIRGLDSQIAPERDLWAGIVNHLPQRQPAQPPLRYWASAAALLLVGLIGWQLAILPTAEQRAAAMPSAELILLQVYEQQKAQQLGQVRAVAEGFDNWQQQLQIWDQAIAQVRLALQFYPDEPQLLAQLQNLYQQQLSFIQQATLQQPLTLS
;
A
#
# COMPACT_ATOMS: atom_id res chain seq x y z
N MET A 1 4.36 89.04 11.87
CA MET A 1 5.65 88.88 12.57
C MET A 1 6.70 88.59 11.52
N ASN A 2 7.74 89.43 11.43
CA ASN A 2 8.78 89.32 10.40
C ASN A 2 9.87 88.34 10.85
N GLU A 3 10.38 87.53 9.93
CA GLU A 3 11.46 86.54 10.10
C GLU A 3 12.70 87.15 10.77
N GLN A 4 12.95 88.44 10.54
CA GLN A 4 14.05 89.20 11.14
C GLN A 4 14.00 89.26 12.68
N GLN A 5 12.80 89.30 13.28
CA GLN A 5 12.67 89.27 14.75
C GLN A 5 13.04 87.90 15.33
N LEU A 6 12.82 86.83 14.57
CA LEU A 6 13.16 85.48 14.98
C LEU A 6 14.69 85.27 14.93
N ASP A 7 15.32 85.77 13.87
CA ASP A 7 16.77 85.72 13.72
C ASP A 7 17.51 86.48 14.84
N ASP A 8 17.01 87.65 15.23
CA ASP A 8 17.61 88.41 16.33
C ASP A 8 17.39 87.73 17.69
N ALA A 9 16.24 87.08 17.90
CA ALA A 9 15.99 86.31 19.11
C ALA A 9 16.92 85.08 19.20
N ILE A 10 17.12 84.35 18.10
CA ILE A 10 18.01 83.18 18.05
C ILE A 10 19.47 83.59 18.26
N ARG A 11 19.89 84.73 17.69
CA ARG A 11 21.26 85.22 17.85
C ARG A 11 21.56 85.68 19.30
N GLY A 12 20.52 86.01 20.06
CA GLY A 12 20.60 86.33 21.50
C GLY A 12 20.58 85.12 22.43
N LEU A 13 20.35 83.89 21.92
CA LEU A 13 20.43 82.69 22.74
C LEU A 13 21.90 82.33 23.00
N ASP A 14 22.32 82.45 24.25
CA ASP A 14 23.61 81.96 24.73
C ASP A 14 23.72 80.46 24.44
N SER A 15 24.64 80.10 23.54
CA SER A 15 24.80 78.72 23.07
C SER A 15 25.67 77.85 23.98
N GLN A 16 25.99 78.31 25.20
CA GLN A 16 26.92 77.62 26.10
C GLN A 16 26.31 77.37 27.48
N ILE A 17 25.17 76.71 27.51
CA ILE A 17 24.65 76.08 28.74
C ILE A 17 25.36 74.72 28.90
N ALA A 18 26.51 74.70 29.59
CA ALA A 18 27.15 73.46 30.00
C ALA A 18 26.42 72.90 31.24
N PRO A 19 25.96 71.63 31.24
CA PRO A 19 25.27 71.05 32.39
C PRO A 19 26.24 70.87 33.57
N GLU A 20 25.98 71.54 34.70
CA GLU A 20 26.83 71.49 35.91
C GLU A 20 26.87 70.12 36.60
N ARG A 21 25.92 69.23 36.29
CA ARG A 21 25.73 67.96 37.00
C ARG A 21 25.65 66.79 36.05
N ASP A 22 26.41 65.74 36.36
CA ASP A 22 26.37 64.48 35.61
C ASP A 22 24.98 63.83 35.72
N LEU A 23 24.26 63.79 34.60
CA LEU A 23 22.91 63.22 34.50
C LEU A 23 22.93 61.71 34.24
N TRP A 24 24.10 61.12 33.95
CA TRP A 24 24.20 59.70 33.61
C TRP A 24 23.97 58.77 34.81
N ALA A 25 24.36 59.19 36.01
CA ALA A 25 24.20 58.38 37.23
C ALA A 25 22.73 58.07 37.54
N GLY A 26 21.80 58.95 37.16
CA GLY A 26 20.37 58.69 37.27
C GLY A 26 19.95 57.53 36.38
N ILE A 27 20.27 57.65 35.08
CA ILE A 27 19.74 56.81 34.00
C ILE A 27 19.98 55.31 34.25
N VAL A 28 21.15 54.97 34.78
CA VAL A 28 21.55 53.58 35.08
C VAL A 28 20.57 52.88 36.02
N ASN A 29 20.01 53.60 36.98
CA ASN A 29 19.11 53.02 37.98
C ASN A 29 17.69 52.75 37.46
N HIS A 30 17.37 53.14 36.23
CA HIS A 30 16.04 52.95 35.64
C HIS A 30 16.02 52.05 34.40
N LEU A 31 17.11 51.35 34.08
CA LEU A 31 17.06 50.40 32.96
C LEU A 31 16.18 49.19 33.32
N PRO A 32 15.14 48.90 32.52
CA PRO A 32 14.31 47.71 32.74
C PRO A 32 15.13 46.46 32.45
N GLN A 33 15.12 45.52 33.41
CA GLN A 33 15.81 44.24 33.29
C GLN A 33 15.15 43.39 32.18
N ARG A 34 15.90 43.10 31.11
CA ARG A 34 15.42 42.30 29.95
C ARG A 34 15.10 40.87 30.40
N GLN A 35 13.84 40.46 30.31
CA GLN A 35 13.42 39.06 30.46
C GLN A 35 13.60 38.29 29.15
N PRO A 36 14.08 37.03 29.18
CA PRO A 36 14.22 36.21 27.97
C PRO A 36 12.85 35.72 27.47
N ALA A 37 12.58 35.93 26.17
CA ALA A 37 11.35 35.49 25.51
C ALA A 37 11.34 33.96 25.30
N GLN A 38 10.28 33.28 25.73
CA GLN A 38 10.07 31.87 25.40
C GLN A 38 9.50 31.71 23.98
N PRO A 39 9.94 30.70 23.20
CA PRO A 39 9.50 30.54 21.82
C PRO A 39 8.06 29.98 21.73
N PRO A 40 7.27 30.40 20.71
CA PRO A 40 5.89 29.95 20.57
C PRO A 40 5.78 28.53 19.99
N LEU A 41 4.93 27.71 20.61
CA LEU A 41 4.58 26.32 20.26
C LEU A 41 4.08 26.11 18.80
N ARG A 42 3.83 27.20 18.08
CA ARG A 42 3.28 27.24 16.71
C ARG A 42 4.18 26.61 15.63
N TYR A 43 5.50 26.54 15.86
CA TYR A 43 6.43 25.93 14.90
C TYR A 43 6.32 24.40 14.81
N TRP A 44 5.79 23.74 15.84
CA TRP A 44 5.61 22.28 15.84
C TRP A 44 4.39 21.82 15.04
N ALA A 45 3.36 22.67 14.90
CA ALA A 45 2.16 22.35 14.13
C ALA A 45 2.44 22.23 12.61
N SER A 46 3.37 23.03 12.08
CA SER A 46 3.77 23.00 10.66
C SER A 46 4.53 21.73 10.28
N ALA A 47 5.35 21.17 11.18
CA ALA A 47 6.09 19.95 10.91
C ALA A 47 5.17 18.73 10.77
N ALA A 48 4.13 18.65 11.61
CA ALA A 48 3.15 17.55 11.57
C ALA A 48 2.32 17.55 10.27
N ALA A 49 1.97 18.73 9.75
CA ALA A 49 1.19 18.85 8.51
C ALA A 49 1.97 18.35 7.28
N LEU A 50 3.27 18.63 7.20
CA LEU A 50 4.11 18.17 6.08
C LEU A 50 4.29 16.65 6.10
N LEU A 51 4.42 16.04 7.28
CA LEU A 51 4.48 14.59 7.42
C LEU A 51 3.17 13.91 6.99
N LEU A 52 2.01 14.47 7.36
CA LEU A 52 0.71 13.95 6.94
C LEU A 52 0.52 14.02 5.43
N VAL A 53 0.85 15.14 4.79
CA VAL A 53 0.74 15.28 3.32
C VAL A 53 1.69 14.34 2.58
N GLY A 54 2.92 14.18 3.08
CA GLY A 54 3.87 13.21 2.51
C GLY A 54 3.38 11.76 2.65
N LEU A 55 2.80 11.41 3.81
CA LEU A 55 2.29 10.07 4.08
C LEU A 55 1.03 9.75 3.25
N ILE A 56 0.13 10.72 3.09
CA ILE A 56 -1.06 10.60 2.21
C ILE A 56 -0.62 10.51 0.74
N GLY A 57 0.33 11.33 0.30
CA GLY A 57 0.86 11.28 -1.06
C GLY A 57 1.54 9.94 -1.38
N TRP A 58 2.33 9.41 -0.44
CA TRP A 58 2.92 8.07 -0.58
C TRP A 58 1.86 6.97 -0.57
N GLN A 59 0.86 7.07 0.32
CA GLN A 59 -0.27 6.13 0.32
C GLN A 59 -0.95 6.11 -1.05
N LEU A 60 -1.28 7.27 -1.64
CA LEU A 60 -1.88 7.34 -2.98
C LEU A 60 -0.99 6.78 -4.08
N ALA A 61 0.34 6.90 -3.97
CA ALA A 61 1.28 6.34 -4.94
C ALA A 61 1.37 4.80 -4.90
N ILE A 62 1.02 4.17 -3.77
CA ILE A 62 0.97 2.71 -3.63
C ILE A 62 -0.44 2.13 -3.84
N LEU A 63 -1.48 2.95 -4.06
CA LEU A 63 -2.79 2.41 -4.42
C LEU A 63 -2.67 1.75 -5.81
N PRO A 64 -3.02 0.45 -5.93
CA PRO A 64 -2.96 -0.21 -7.23
C PRO A 64 -3.94 0.48 -8.19
N THR A 65 -3.47 0.79 -9.39
CA THR A 65 -4.29 1.35 -10.47
C THR A 65 -5.37 0.34 -10.89
N ALA A 66 -6.44 0.82 -11.55
CA ALA A 66 -7.54 -0.05 -11.99
C ALA A 66 -7.05 -1.25 -12.84
N GLU A 67 -6.04 -1.01 -13.68
CA GLU A 67 -5.31 -2.04 -14.46
C GLU A 67 -4.66 -3.10 -13.56
N GLN A 68 -3.97 -2.68 -12.49
CA GLN A 68 -3.33 -3.59 -11.54
C GLN A 68 -4.35 -4.35 -10.70
N ARG A 69 -5.53 -3.76 -10.43
CA ARG A 69 -6.64 -4.46 -9.75
C ARG A 69 -7.31 -5.48 -10.67
N ALA A 70 -7.44 -5.20 -11.96
CA ALA A 70 -7.95 -6.14 -12.94
C ALA A 70 -6.97 -7.30 -13.17
N ALA A 71 -5.65 -7.03 -13.21
CA ALA A 71 -4.62 -8.07 -13.27
C ALA A 71 -4.47 -8.88 -11.96
N ALA A 72 -4.90 -8.32 -10.83
CA ALA A 72 -4.94 -9.01 -9.53
C ALA A 72 -6.21 -9.87 -9.34
N MET A 73 -7.21 -9.74 -10.21
CA MET A 73 -8.32 -10.68 -10.22
C MET A 73 -7.81 -12.00 -10.81
N PRO A 74 -7.84 -13.11 -10.04
CA PRO A 74 -7.43 -14.38 -10.57
C PRO A 74 -8.30 -14.69 -11.78
N SER A 75 -7.65 -14.95 -12.91
CA SER A 75 -8.34 -15.35 -14.13
C SER A 75 -9.25 -16.56 -13.83
N ALA A 76 -10.36 -16.68 -14.55
CA ALA A 76 -11.29 -17.80 -14.38
C ALA A 76 -10.56 -19.16 -14.46
N GLU A 77 -9.51 -19.25 -15.27
CA GLU A 77 -8.61 -20.41 -15.35
C GLU A 77 -7.88 -20.70 -14.03
N LEU A 78 -7.31 -19.67 -13.39
CA LEU A 78 -6.55 -19.82 -12.14
C LEU A 78 -7.45 -20.30 -10.99
N ILE A 79 -8.66 -19.75 -10.90
CA ILE A 79 -9.67 -20.18 -9.91
C ILE A 79 -10.03 -21.65 -10.16
N LEU A 80 -10.29 -22.02 -11.41
CA LEU A 80 -10.66 -23.39 -11.77
C LEU A 80 -9.55 -24.38 -11.45
N LEU A 81 -8.30 -24.02 -11.75
CA LEU A 81 -7.12 -24.82 -11.47
C LEU A 81 -6.94 -25.04 -9.96
N GLN A 82 -7.08 -23.99 -9.15
CA GLN A 82 -6.91 -24.08 -7.71
C GLN A 82 -7.96 -25.00 -7.07
N VAL A 83 -9.22 -24.87 -7.48
CA VAL A 83 -10.31 -25.74 -7.03
C VAL A 83 -10.07 -27.20 -7.42
N TYR A 84 -9.56 -27.43 -8.62
CA TYR A 84 -9.22 -28.77 -9.09
C TYR A 84 -8.06 -29.40 -8.30
N GLU A 85 -6.94 -28.68 -8.15
CA GLU A 85 -5.76 -29.14 -7.40
C GLU A 85 -6.12 -29.51 -5.97
N GLN A 86 -6.95 -28.70 -5.31
CA GLN A 86 -7.44 -28.98 -3.97
C GLN A 86 -8.25 -30.29 -3.91
N GLN A 87 -9.17 -30.50 -4.86
CA GLN A 87 -9.96 -31.72 -4.92
C GLN A 87 -9.09 -32.96 -5.20
N LYS A 88 -8.15 -32.85 -6.15
CA LYS A 88 -7.18 -33.91 -6.47
C LYS A 88 -6.37 -34.29 -5.22
N ALA A 89 -5.82 -33.31 -4.51
CA ALA A 89 -5.03 -33.52 -3.31
C ALA A 89 -5.84 -34.16 -2.18
N GLN A 90 -7.10 -33.72 -1.98
CA GLN A 90 -8.00 -34.33 -0.99
C GLN A 90 -8.32 -35.79 -1.30
N GLN A 91 -8.52 -36.13 -2.57
CA GLN A 91 -8.79 -37.50 -2.98
C GLN A 91 -7.55 -38.38 -2.84
N LEU A 92 -6.40 -37.91 -3.34
CA LEU A 92 -5.13 -38.62 -3.22
C LEU A 92 -4.70 -38.83 -1.76
N GLY A 93 -4.99 -37.87 -0.87
CA GLY A 93 -4.72 -38.00 0.56
C GLY A 93 -5.59 -39.05 1.27
N GLN A 94 -6.74 -39.42 0.70
CA GLN A 94 -7.63 -40.46 1.23
C GLN A 94 -7.31 -41.86 0.67
N VAL A 95 -6.39 -41.97 -0.28
CA VAL A 95 -6.02 -43.24 -0.91
C VAL A 95 -5.19 -44.08 0.06
N ARG A 96 -5.80 -45.14 0.58
CA ARG A 96 -5.07 -46.19 1.33
C ARG A 96 -4.52 -47.29 0.43
N ALA A 97 -5.23 -47.60 -0.65
CA ALA A 97 -4.86 -48.64 -1.60
C ALA A 97 -5.41 -48.31 -2.99
N VAL A 98 -4.64 -48.68 -4.01
CA VAL A 98 -5.03 -48.66 -5.41
C VAL A 98 -5.80 -49.95 -5.70
N ALA A 99 -6.89 -49.87 -6.46
CA ALA A 99 -7.68 -51.01 -6.87
C ALA A 99 -6.84 -52.01 -7.69
N GLU A 100 -7.07 -53.31 -7.49
CA GLU A 100 -6.38 -54.36 -8.26
C GLU A 100 -6.68 -54.20 -9.76
N GLY A 101 -5.64 -54.20 -10.60
CA GLY A 101 -5.75 -53.97 -12.05
C GLY A 101 -5.54 -52.53 -12.51
N PHE A 102 -5.30 -51.59 -11.59
CA PHE A 102 -4.98 -50.20 -11.91
C PHE A 102 -3.47 -49.89 -11.88
N ASP A 103 -2.56 -50.85 -12.05
CA ASP A 103 -1.10 -50.65 -11.89
C ASP A 103 -0.50 -49.45 -12.66
N ASN A 104 -1.07 -49.09 -13.82
CA ASN A 104 -0.60 -47.98 -14.66
C ASN A 104 -1.42 -46.67 -14.50
N TRP A 105 -2.21 -46.54 -13.43
CA TRP A 105 -3.08 -45.37 -13.21
C TRP A 105 -2.31 -44.05 -13.17
N GLN A 106 -1.08 -44.05 -12.64
CA GLN A 106 -0.21 -42.87 -12.62
C GLN A 106 0.20 -42.43 -14.02
N GLN A 107 0.54 -43.39 -14.90
CA GLN A 107 0.84 -43.09 -16.30
C GLN A 107 -0.39 -42.53 -17.03
N GLN A 108 -1.56 -43.09 -16.79
CA GLN A 108 -2.81 -42.53 -17.33
C GLN A 108 -3.01 -41.10 -16.85
N LEU A 109 -2.82 -40.84 -15.56
CA LEU A 109 -2.93 -39.50 -14.99
C LEU A 109 -2.00 -38.49 -15.68
N GLN A 110 -0.77 -38.92 -15.98
CA GLN A 110 0.23 -38.10 -16.66
C GLN A 110 -0.17 -37.78 -18.12
N ILE A 111 -0.84 -38.71 -18.81
CA ILE A 111 -1.40 -38.47 -20.16
C ILE A 111 -2.51 -37.41 -20.08
N TRP A 112 -3.40 -37.50 -19.08
CA TRP A 112 -4.43 -36.50 -18.84
C TRP A 112 -3.83 -35.13 -18.52
N ASP A 113 -2.81 -35.07 -17.66
CA ASP A 113 -2.12 -33.81 -17.33
C ASP A 113 -1.47 -33.17 -18.59
N GLN A 114 -0.95 -33.98 -19.51
CA GLN A 114 -0.44 -33.48 -20.81
C GLN A 114 -1.55 -32.93 -21.71
N ALA A 115 -2.72 -33.59 -21.77
CA ALA A 115 -3.86 -33.10 -22.55
C ALA A 115 -4.40 -31.78 -21.98
N ILE A 116 -4.52 -31.70 -20.66
CA ILE A 116 -4.88 -30.48 -19.92
C ILE A 116 -3.89 -29.35 -20.25
N ALA A 117 -2.58 -29.62 -20.23
CA ALA A 117 -1.56 -28.63 -20.58
C ALA A 117 -1.72 -28.10 -22.02
N GLN A 118 -2.09 -28.95 -22.98
CA GLN A 118 -2.34 -28.53 -24.36
C GLN A 118 -3.59 -27.65 -24.49
N VAL A 119 -4.68 -28.01 -23.80
CA VAL A 119 -5.91 -27.19 -23.78
C VAL A 119 -5.64 -25.84 -23.13
N ARG A 120 -4.85 -25.80 -22.05
CA ARG A 120 -4.41 -24.54 -21.42
C ARG A 120 -3.55 -23.69 -22.34
N LEU A 121 -2.64 -24.32 -23.09
CA LEU A 121 -1.84 -23.62 -24.10
C LEU A 121 -2.75 -23.01 -25.18
N ALA A 122 -3.75 -23.75 -25.67
CA ALA A 122 -4.74 -23.22 -26.60
C ALA A 122 -5.56 -22.06 -25.98
N LEU A 123 -5.92 -22.17 -24.70
CA LEU A 123 -6.63 -21.12 -23.95
C LEU A 123 -5.80 -19.82 -23.81
N GLN A 124 -4.47 -19.91 -23.79
CA GLN A 124 -3.60 -18.72 -23.81
C GLN A 124 -3.68 -17.96 -25.14
N PHE A 125 -3.84 -18.68 -26.26
CA PHE A 125 -4.00 -18.07 -27.58
C PHE A 125 -5.45 -17.63 -27.84
N TYR A 126 -6.43 -18.33 -27.28
CA TYR A 126 -7.86 -18.09 -27.45
C TYR A 126 -8.59 -18.00 -26.09
N PRO A 127 -8.37 -16.93 -25.30
CA PRO A 127 -8.94 -16.79 -23.97
C PRO A 127 -10.45 -16.51 -23.95
N ASP A 128 -11.00 -16.02 -25.07
CA ASP A 128 -12.41 -15.66 -25.21
C ASP A 128 -13.31 -16.81 -25.68
N GLU A 129 -12.77 -18.03 -25.80
CA GLU A 129 -13.55 -19.18 -26.27
C GLU A 129 -14.13 -19.99 -25.07
N PRO A 130 -15.42 -19.86 -24.75
CA PRO A 130 -16.02 -20.54 -23.60
C PRO A 130 -16.04 -22.07 -23.76
N GLN A 131 -15.94 -22.58 -24.99
CA GLN A 131 -15.93 -24.03 -25.25
C GLN A 131 -14.64 -24.70 -24.74
N LEU A 132 -13.47 -24.06 -24.93
CA LEU A 132 -12.19 -24.55 -24.43
C LEU A 132 -12.19 -24.63 -22.89
N LEU A 133 -12.78 -23.64 -22.21
CA LEU A 133 -12.97 -23.64 -20.75
C LEU A 133 -13.87 -24.79 -20.28
N ALA A 134 -15.00 -25.01 -20.97
CA ALA A 134 -15.90 -26.12 -20.67
C ALA A 134 -15.22 -27.49 -20.92
N GLN A 135 -14.43 -27.60 -21.98
CA GLN A 135 -13.66 -28.80 -22.29
C GLN A 135 -12.60 -29.09 -21.22
N LEU A 136 -11.88 -28.06 -20.78
CA LEU A 136 -10.91 -28.16 -19.69
C LEU A 136 -11.58 -28.65 -18.39
N GLN A 137 -12.75 -28.09 -18.05
CA GLN A 137 -13.53 -28.52 -16.89
C GLN A 137 -13.97 -29.99 -17.00
N ASN A 138 -14.42 -30.42 -18.18
CA ASN A 138 -14.82 -31.80 -18.42
C ASN A 138 -13.63 -32.76 -18.26
N LEU A 139 -12.46 -32.42 -18.80
CA LEU A 139 -11.23 -33.20 -18.61
C LEU A 139 -10.87 -33.35 -17.14
N TYR A 140 -10.95 -32.27 -16.36
CA TYR A 140 -10.70 -32.34 -14.91
C TYR A 140 -11.69 -33.25 -14.18
N GLN A 141 -12.98 -33.16 -14.49
CA GLN A 141 -14.01 -34.03 -13.90
C GLN A 141 -13.78 -35.51 -14.24
N GLN A 142 -13.42 -35.80 -15.50
CA GLN A 142 -13.10 -37.16 -15.93
C GLN A 142 -11.89 -37.71 -15.19
N GLN A 143 -10.80 -36.95 -15.11
CA GLN A 143 -9.60 -37.35 -14.38
C GLN A 143 -9.90 -37.60 -12.90
N LEU A 144 -10.71 -36.75 -12.27
CA LEU A 144 -11.11 -36.92 -10.89
C LEU A 144 -11.96 -38.18 -10.69
N SER A 145 -12.90 -38.46 -11.60
CA SER A 145 -13.70 -39.70 -11.55
C SER A 145 -12.84 -40.96 -11.77
N PHE A 146 -11.84 -40.89 -12.64
CA PHE A 146 -10.88 -41.96 -12.87
C PHE A 146 -10.03 -42.23 -11.62
N ILE A 147 -9.52 -41.18 -10.97
CA ILE A 147 -8.79 -41.33 -9.69
C ILE A 147 -9.70 -42.01 -8.68
N GLN A 148 -10.95 -41.56 -8.52
CA GLN A 148 -11.88 -42.17 -7.57
C GLN A 148 -12.16 -43.64 -7.84
N GLN A 149 -12.18 -44.08 -9.10
CA GLN A 149 -12.32 -45.49 -9.45
C GLN A 149 -11.04 -46.28 -9.23
N ALA A 150 -9.88 -45.69 -9.56
CA ALA A 150 -8.57 -46.29 -9.38
C ALA A 150 -8.20 -46.43 -7.90
N THR A 151 -8.73 -45.58 -7.04
CA THR A 151 -8.48 -45.58 -5.61
C THR A 151 -9.66 -46.24 -4.91
N LEU A 152 -9.43 -47.33 -4.17
CA LEU A 152 -10.50 -47.97 -3.41
C LEU A 152 -11.02 -47.01 -2.34
N GLN A 153 -12.13 -46.32 -2.62
CA GLN A 153 -12.83 -45.54 -1.62
C GLN A 153 -13.43 -46.51 -0.60
N GLN A 154 -12.93 -46.48 0.65
CA GLN A 154 -13.69 -47.10 1.73
C GLN A 154 -15.04 -46.40 1.78
N PRO A 155 -16.18 -47.13 1.69
CA PRO A 155 -17.45 -46.52 1.99
C PRO A 155 -17.33 -45.97 3.41
N LEU A 156 -17.71 -44.69 3.60
CA LEU A 156 -17.86 -44.09 4.90
C LEU A 156 -18.88 -44.94 5.68
N THR A 157 -18.41 -45.96 6.39
CA THR A 157 -19.21 -46.65 7.39
C THR A 157 -19.32 -45.67 8.56
N LEU A 158 -20.35 -44.82 8.50
CA LEU A 158 -20.88 -44.12 9.66
C LEU A 158 -21.26 -45.20 10.69
N SER A 159 -20.42 -45.35 11.71
CA SER A 159 -20.71 -46.09 12.95
C SER A 159 -21.49 -45.22 13.91
#